data_AF-A0A198YU12-F1
#
_entry.id   AF-A0A198YU12-F1
#
_cell.length_a   1.000
_cell.length_b   1.000
_cell.length_c   1.000
_cell.angle_alpha   90.00
_cell.angle_beta   90.00
_cell.angle_gamma   90.00
#
_symmetry.space_group_name_H-M   'P 1'
#
loop_
_entity.id
_entity.type
_entity.pdbx_description
1 polymer ?
#
loop_
_entity_poly.entity_id
_entity_poly.type
_entity_poly.pdbx_seq_one_letter_code
_entity_poly.pdbx_strand_id
1 'polypeptide(L)'
;MAIARSIRALSAYARENAWLYVRSSPHLSTKSEADAHKAAVESVCDAMDALANEALERKVAYSEFDALRKHLIKLNSFPPNEYFEPVARAFAESGGLQ
;
A
#
# COMPACT_ATOMS: atom_id res chain seq x y z
N MET A 1 -14.54 -4.03 9.07
CA MET A 1 -13.43 -4.32 10.04
C MET A 1 -12.28 -5.13 9.45
N ALA A 2 -12.51 -6.27 8.76
CA ALA A 2 -11.42 -7.06 8.16
C ALA A 2 -10.61 -6.27 7.11
N ILE A 3 -11.30 -5.60 6.17
CA ILE A 3 -10.67 -4.74 5.15
C ILE A 3 -9.75 -3.70 5.78
N ALA A 4 -10.26 -2.89 6.72
CA ALA A 4 -9.49 -1.87 7.40
C ALA A 4 -8.23 -2.43 8.09
N ARG A 5 -8.33 -3.59 8.76
CA ARG A 5 -7.18 -4.24 9.40
C ARG A 5 -6.14 -4.71 8.38
N SER A 6 -6.57 -5.36 7.30
CA SER A 6 -5.66 -5.86 6.26
C SER A 6 -4.95 -4.71 5.54
N ILE A 7 -5.67 -3.63 5.19
CA ILE A 7 -5.08 -2.45 4.55
C ILE A 7 -4.02 -1.80 5.45
N ARG A 8 -4.32 -1.63 6.76
CA ARG A 8 -3.35 -1.09 7.72
C ARG A 8 -2.12 -1.97 7.88
N ALA A 9 -2.28 -3.29 7.87
CA ALA A 9 -1.14 -4.21 7.96
C ALA A 9 -0.19 -4.06 6.76
N LEU A 10 -0.74 -3.94 5.54
CA LEU A 10 0.03 -3.69 4.33
C LEU A 10 0.69 -2.30 4.36
N SER A 11 -0.05 -1.26 4.75
CA SER A 11 0.45 0.11 4.92
C SER A 11 1.62 0.18 5.90
N ALA A 12 1.50 -0.48 7.06
CA ALA A 12 2.55 -0.54 8.06
C ALA A 12 3.82 -1.21 7.53
N TYR A 13 3.68 -2.35 6.86
CA TYR A 13 4.82 -3.02 6.23
C TYR A 13 5.50 -2.13 5.18
N ALA A 14 4.72 -1.54 4.27
CA ALA A 14 5.24 -0.68 3.22
C ALA A 14 5.96 0.56 3.79
N ARG A 15 5.46 1.12 4.90
CA ARG A 15 6.06 2.26 5.59
C ARG A 15 7.39 1.87 6.27
N GLU A 16 7.41 0.76 7.00
CA GLU A 16 8.62 0.26 7.67
C GLU A 16 9.73 -0.11 6.67
N ASN A 17 9.32 -0.57 5.48
CA ASN A 17 10.23 -1.00 4.41
C ASN A 17 10.33 0.01 3.26
N ALA A 18 9.94 1.28 3.48
CA ALA A 18 9.93 2.32 2.43
C ALA A 18 11.32 2.64 1.84
N TRP A 19 12.39 2.18 2.51
CA TRP A 19 13.77 2.28 2.06
C TRP A 19 14.21 1.11 1.17
N LEU A 20 13.43 0.02 1.12
CA LEU A 20 13.66 -1.14 0.26
C LEU A 20 12.86 -0.98 -1.04
N TYR A 21 13.57 -0.72 -2.13
CA TYR A 21 12.96 -0.59 -3.45
C TYR A 21 13.89 -1.03 -4.57
N VAL A 22 13.29 -1.45 -5.67
CA VAL A 22 14.02 -1.80 -6.90
C VAL A 22 14.47 -0.52 -7.60
N ARG A 23 15.77 -0.40 -7.87
CA ARG A 23 16.33 0.71 -8.63
C ARG A 23 16.28 0.40 -10.13
N SER A 24 15.98 1.41 -10.94
CA SER A 24 15.98 1.32 -12.40
C SER A 24 17.38 1.46 -13.01
N SER A 25 18.38 1.86 -12.24
CA SER A 25 19.76 2.09 -12.72
C SER A 25 20.80 1.49 -11.76
N PRO A 26 22.03 1.22 -12.24
CA PRO A 26 23.12 0.71 -11.42
C PRO A 26 23.72 1.75 -10.47
N HIS A 27 23.34 3.04 -10.60
CA HIS A 27 23.83 4.09 -9.72
C HIS A 27 23.22 3.96 -8.32
N LEU A 28 24.02 4.25 -7.30
CA LEU A 28 23.54 4.38 -5.94
C LEU A 28 22.72 5.67 -5.83
N SER A 29 21.52 5.56 -5.27
CA SER A 29 20.70 6.72 -4.95
C SER A 29 21.45 7.65 -4.00
N THR A 30 21.40 8.95 -4.27
CA THR A 30 21.77 9.96 -3.30
C THR A 30 20.82 9.91 -2.10
N LYS A 31 21.25 10.48 -0.97
CA LYS A 31 20.39 10.61 0.21
C LYS A 31 19.07 11.33 -0.12
N SER A 32 19.15 12.41 -0.90
CA SER A 32 17.96 13.18 -1.30
C SER A 32 16.97 12.37 -2.14
N GLU A 33 17.46 11.50 -3.03
CA GLU A 33 16.59 10.62 -3.83
C GLU A 33 15.96 9.53 -2.97
N ALA A 34 16.72 8.95 -2.04
CA ALA A 34 16.19 7.96 -1.11
C ALA A 34 15.13 8.57 -0.17
N ASP A 35 15.37 9.79 0.33
CA ASP A 35 14.42 10.52 1.18
C ASP A 35 13.15 10.89 0.40
N ALA A 36 13.28 11.34 -0.85
CA ALA A 36 12.14 11.66 -1.72
C ALA A 36 11.30 10.41 -2.04
N HIS A 37 11.96 9.28 -2.31
CA HIS A 37 11.30 8.00 -2.52
C HIS A 37 10.54 7.55 -1.27
N LYS A 38 11.21 7.59 -0.12
CA LYS A 38 10.62 7.23 1.17
C LYS A 38 9.37 8.07 1.43
N ALA A 39 9.46 9.39 1.26
CA ALA A 39 8.32 10.29 1.43
C ALA A 39 7.16 9.97 0.47
N ALA A 40 7.46 9.58 -0.78
CA ALA A 40 6.45 9.16 -1.73
C ALA A 40 5.73 7.86 -1.30
N VAL A 41 6.47 6.86 -0.81
CA VAL A 41 5.89 5.63 -0.27
C VAL A 41 5.05 5.92 0.97
N GLU A 42 5.57 6.73 1.89
CA GLU A 42 4.85 7.14 3.11
C GLU A 42 3.53 7.85 2.79
N SER A 43 3.51 8.71 1.77
CA SER A 43 2.28 9.37 1.31
C SER A 43 1.23 8.38 0.78
N VAL A 44 1.66 7.30 0.11
CA VAL A 44 0.73 6.24 -0.31
C VAL A 44 0.23 5.45 0.90
N CYS A 45 1.09 5.19 1.89
CA CYS A 45 0.69 4.57 3.16
C CYS A 45 -0.34 5.43 3.92
N ASP A 46 -0.17 6.75 3.95
CA ASP A 46 -1.14 7.68 4.55
C ASP A 46 -2.51 7.58 3.85
N ALA A 47 -2.52 7.50 2.52
CA ALA A 47 -3.74 7.31 1.75
C ALA A 47 -4.38 5.93 2.01
N MET A 48 -3.58 4.88 2.21
CA MET A 48 -4.07 3.55 2.60
C MET A 48 -4.67 3.57 4.01
N ASP A 49 -4.04 4.26 4.96
CA ASP A 49 -4.55 4.41 6.33
C ASP A 49 -5.86 5.20 6.35
N ALA A 50 -5.98 6.25 5.53
CA ALA A 50 -7.22 6.99 5.32
C ALA A 50 -8.32 6.09 4.73
N LEU A 51 -8.01 5.34 3.68
CA LEU A 51 -8.94 4.38 3.08
C LEU A 51 -9.39 3.31 4.09
N ALA A 52 -8.49 2.87 4.97
CA ALA A 52 -8.82 1.94 6.04
C ALA A 52 -9.75 2.55 7.08
N ASN A 53 -9.61 3.86 7.40
CA ASN A 53 -10.56 4.58 8.25
C ASN A 53 -11.93 4.66 7.58
N GLU A 54 -11.97 5.04 6.30
CA GLU A 54 -13.21 5.12 5.53
C GLU A 54 -13.91 3.76 5.44
N ALA A 55 -13.18 2.65 5.32
CA ALA A 55 -13.72 1.30 5.34
C ALA A 55 -14.39 0.89 6.67
N LEU A 56 -14.28 1.70 7.73
CA LEU A 56 -15.03 1.54 8.97
C LEU A 56 -16.40 2.23 8.92
N GLU A 57 -16.53 3.28 8.10
CA GLU A 57 -17.70 4.15 8.06
C GLU A 57 -18.56 3.92 6.83
N ARG A 58 -17.94 3.57 5.69
CA ARG A 58 -18.58 3.34 4.41
C ARG A 58 -18.11 2.07 3.73
N LYS A 59 -18.86 1.63 2.71
CA LYS A 59 -18.40 0.60 1.79
C LYS A 59 -17.32 1.19 0.88
N VAL A 60 -16.11 0.65 0.97
CA VAL A 60 -14.98 0.95 0.08
C VAL A 60 -14.97 -0.08 -1.05
N ALA A 61 -14.73 0.36 -2.28
CA ALA A 61 -14.58 -0.53 -3.43
C ALA A 61 -13.15 -1.05 -3.54
N TYR A 62 -12.99 -2.27 -4.06
CA TYR A 62 -11.66 -2.86 -4.26
C TYR A 62 -10.79 -2.01 -5.21
N SER A 63 -11.41 -1.35 -6.20
CA SER A 63 -10.72 -0.46 -7.14
C SER A 63 -10.03 0.74 -6.46
N GLU A 64 -10.58 1.25 -5.36
CA GLU A 64 -9.97 2.34 -4.58
C GLU A 64 -8.67 1.87 -3.93
N PHE A 65 -8.67 0.66 -3.36
CA PHE A 65 -7.46 0.04 -2.82
C PHE A 65 -6.45 -0.33 -3.93
N ASP A 66 -6.92 -0.93 -5.03
CA ASP A 66 -6.05 -1.36 -6.13
C ASP A 66 -5.34 -0.16 -6.81
N ALA A 67 -5.97 1.01 -6.85
CA ALA A 67 -5.33 2.25 -7.29
C ALA A 67 -4.12 2.62 -6.40
N LEU A 68 -4.26 2.54 -5.07
CA LEU A 68 -3.17 2.80 -4.12
C LEU A 68 -2.06 1.75 -4.23
N ARG A 69 -2.44 0.47 -4.37
CA ARG A 69 -1.47 -0.62 -4.62
C ARG A 69 -0.67 -0.38 -5.90
N LYS A 70 -1.34 -0.03 -7.00
CA LYS A 70 -0.68 0.31 -8.27
C LYS A 70 0.28 1.49 -8.12
N HIS A 71 -0.01 2.42 -7.20
CA HIS A 71 0.91 3.52 -6.90
C HIS A 71 2.18 3.01 -6.21
N LEU A 72 2.09 2.13 -5.21
CA LEU A 72 3.27 1.49 -4.60
C LEU A 72 4.14 0.76 -5.64
N ILE A 73 3.50 0.02 -6.55
CA ILE A 73 4.19 -0.69 -7.64
C ILE A 73 4.94 0.29 -8.56
N LYS A 74 4.33 1.43 -8.90
CA LYS A 74 5.00 2.48 -9.70
C LYS A 74 6.19 3.10 -8.97
N LEU A 75 6.14 3.11 -7.65
CA LEU A 75 7.27 3.49 -6.80
C LEU A 75 8.25 2.34 -6.58
N ASN A 76 8.17 1.22 -7.29
CA ASN A 76 9.05 0.05 -7.09
C ASN A 76 9.03 -0.50 -5.64
N SER A 77 7.95 -0.27 -4.90
CA SER A 77 7.70 -0.83 -3.59
C SER A 77 6.77 -2.04 -3.74
N PHE A 78 7.28 -3.21 -3.35
CA PHE A 78 6.60 -4.49 -3.56
C PHE A 78 6.43 -5.23 -2.22
N PRO A 79 5.38 -4.93 -1.45
CA PRO A 79 5.02 -5.74 -0.29
C PRO A 79 4.85 -7.22 -0.68
N PRO A 80 5.31 -8.17 0.15
CA PRO A 80 5.12 -9.59 -0.10
C PRO A 80 3.64 -9.97 -0.20
N ASN A 81 3.36 -11.06 -0.92
CA ASN A 81 1.99 -11.54 -1.12
C ASN A 81 1.23 -11.81 0.18
N GLU A 82 1.93 -12.15 1.28
CA GLU A 82 1.34 -12.37 2.60
C GLU A 82 0.60 -11.14 3.17
N TYR A 83 0.94 -9.93 2.71
CA TYR A 83 0.24 -8.70 3.08
C TYR A 83 -0.88 -8.35 2.09
N PHE A 84 -0.79 -8.82 0.84
CA PHE A 84 -1.78 -8.56 -0.20
C PHE A 84 -2.97 -9.53 -0.14
N GLU A 85 -2.71 -10.83 0.03
CA GLU A 85 -3.75 -11.86 0.10
C GLU A 85 -4.82 -11.59 1.15
N PRO A 86 -4.50 -11.13 2.38
CA PRO A 86 -5.50 -10.77 3.38
C PRO A 86 -6.38 -9.60 2.97
N VAL A 87 -5.89 -8.68 2.13
CA VAL A 87 -6.71 -7.56 1.62
C VAL A 87 -7.68 -8.08 0.57
N ALA A 88 -7.17 -8.80 -0.44
CA ALA A 88 -8.00 -9.37 -1.51
C ALA A 88 -9.09 -10.29 -0.93
N ARG A 89 -8.73 -11.15 0.03
CA ARG A 89 -9.66 -12.00 0.75
C ARG A 89 -10.73 -11.22 1.51
N ALA A 90 -10.34 -10.16 2.22
CA ALA A 90 -11.29 -9.33 2.96
C ALA A 90 -12.32 -8.65 2.04
N PHE A 91 -11.91 -8.22 0.83
CA PHE A 91 -12.84 -7.68 -0.18
C PHE A 91 -13.72 -8.77 -0.80
N ALA A 92 -13.20 -9.99 -1.00
CA ALA A 92 -13.98 -11.11 -1.50
C ALA A 92 -15.10 -11.50 -0.53
N GLU A 93 -14.76 -11.63 0.77
CA GLU A 93 -15.69 -12.00 1.84
C GLU A 93 -16.75 -10.92 2.08
N SER A 94 -16.46 -9.64 1.80
CA SER A 94 -17.42 -8.55 1.94
C SER A 94 -18.32 -8.33 0.71
N GLY A 95 -18.22 -9.18 -0.32
CA GLY A 95 -18.92 -8.97 -1.60
C GLY A 95 -18.48 -7.68 -2.32
N GLY A 96 -17.21 -7.29 -2.16
CA GLY A 96 -16.59 -6.07 -2.69
C GLY A 96 -15.70 -6.29 -3.92
N LEU A 97 -15.71 -7.51 -4.48
CA LEU A 97 -15.00 -7.88 -5.72
C LEU A 97 -15.77 -7.50 -7.01
N GLN A 98 -16.84 -6.70 -6.91
CA GLN A 98 -17.59 -6.20 -8.07
C GLN A 98 -16.98 -4.92 -8.64
#